data_AF-A0A2E8XFI9-F1
#
_entry.id   AF-A0A2E8XFI9-F1
#
_cell.length_a   1.000
_cell.length_b   1.000
_cell.length_c   1.000
_cell.angle_alpha   90.00
_cell.angle_beta   90.00
_cell.angle_gamma   90.00
#
_symmetry.space_group_name_H-M   'P 1'
#
loop_
_entity.id
_entity.type
_entity.pdbx_description
1 polymer ?
#
loop_
_entity_poly.entity_id
_entity_poly.type
_entity_poly.pdbx_seq_one_letter_code
_entity_poly.pdbx_strand_id
1 'polypeptide(L)'
;MAYGQAFELSQSELESLGEQVFSNECAGNFNCLTSWNEGEEFPSLGIGHFIWFKEGQVSPFEETFPALLNYYQTRNVEPPSWITEDIHLDSPWRSREDFYQKFDSEQSRELRRFLADTKSIQIDFIVQRLSESLEQIVTSFPIDRQAKVRQLLNTLAHSHPPSGPYALIDYVHFKGTGLTPSERYQNQGWGLKQVVAAMENSPMTLYSFVRAAKQVLNNRVNNAPPTRNEERWLSGWHKRVETYLPPQ
;
A
#
# COMPACT_ATOMS: atom_id res chain seq x y z
N MET A 1 -5.60 6.35 -22.43
CA MET A 1 -5.32 7.33 -21.36
C MET A 1 -4.57 6.57 -20.28
N ALA A 2 -3.29 6.88 -20.09
CA ALA A 2 -2.51 6.30 -19.00
C ALA A 2 -3.07 6.80 -17.66
N TYR A 3 -3.02 5.98 -16.61
CA TYR A 3 -3.48 6.36 -15.26
C TYR A 3 -2.72 7.53 -14.63
N GLY A 4 -1.64 8.01 -15.25
CA GLY A 4 -0.94 9.24 -14.81
C GLY A 4 -1.81 10.50 -14.80
N GLN A 5 -3.01 10.48 -15.41
CA GLN A 5 -4.04 11.53 -15.29
C GLN A 5 -5.19 11.16 -14.36
N ALA A 6 -5.25 9.93 -13.84
CA ALA A 6 -6.38 9.46 -13.03
C ALA A 6 -6.35 9.96 -11.57
N PHE A 7 -5.23 10.56 -11.17
CA PHE A 7 -5.01 11.12 -9.83
C PHE A 7 -4.43 12.54 -9.96
N GLU A 8 -5.11 13.43 -10.69
CA GLU A 8 -4.83 14.87 -10.63
C GLU A 8 -5.32 15.41 -9.27
N LEU A 9 -4.60 15.06 -8.20
CA LEU A 9 -4.85 15.53 -6.85
C LEU A 9 -4.16 16.87 -6.65
N SER A 10 -4.89 17.83 -6.07
CA SER A 10 -4.30 19.06 -5.55
C SER A 10 -3.33 18.76 -4.40
N GLN A 11 -2.43 19.69 -4.11
CA GLN A 11 -1.50 19.56 -2.99
C GLN A 11 -2.23 19.33 -1.65
N SER A 12 -3.34 20.01 -1.41
CA SER A 12 -4.16 19.81 -0.20
C SER A 12 -4.80 18.43 -0.14
N GLU A 13 -5.19 17.85 -1.28
CA GLU A 13 -5.74 16.48 -1.32
C GLU A 13 -4.64 15.45 -1.06
N LEU A 14 -3.43 15.65 -1.59
CA LEU A 14 -2.26 14.81 -1.32
C LEU A 14 -1.88 14.84 0.17
N GLU A 15 -1.88 16.01 0.79
CA GLU A 15 -1.61 16.16 2.23
C GLU A 15 -2.67 15.44 3.07
N SER A 16 -3.96 15.64 2.78
CA SER A 16 -5.05 14.96 3.47
C SER A 16 -4.97 13.43 3.33
N LEU A 17 -4.65 12.97 2.11
CA LEU A 17 -4.46 11.57 1.80
C LEU A 17 -3.24 10.97 2.54
N GLY A 18 -2.12 11.71 2.61
CA GLY A 18 -0.94 11.30 3.36
C GLY A 18 -1.21 11.12 4.85
N GLU A 19 -1.99 12.02 5.45
CA GLU A 19 -2.41 11.89 6.85
C GLU A 19 -3.40 10.73 7.07
N GLN A 20 -4.30 10.46 6.12
CA GLN A 20 -5.16 9.27 6.18
C GLN A 20 -4.35 7.98 6.09
N VAL A 21 -3.42 7.87 5.15
CA VAL A 21 -2.53 6.71 5.02
C VAL A 21 -1.72 6.53 6.30
N PHE A 22 -1.13 7.60 6.84
CA PHE A 22 -0.39 7.55 8.10
C PHE A 22 -1.25 7.16 9.30
N SER A 23 -2.50 7.60 9.34
CA SER A 23 -3.45 7.21 10.40
C SER A 23 -3.78 5.72 10.34
N ASN A 24 -3.96 5.15 9.15
CA ASN A 24 -4.31 3.73 9.01
C ASN A 24 -3.12 2.80 9.23
N GLU A 25 -1.95 3.14 8.71
CA GLU A 25 -0.76 2.30 8.86
C GLU A 25 -0.16 2.44 10.25
N CYS A 26 -0.14 3.66 10.78
CA CYS A 26 0.61 3.98 11.98
C CYS A 26 -0.20 4.53 13.14
N ALA A 27 -1.53 4.61 13.05
CA ALA A 27 -2.37 5.27 14.05
C ALA A 27 -1.92 6.72 14.33
N GLY A 28 -1.26 7.38 13.35
CA GLY A 28 -0.64 8.69 13.51
C GLY A 28 0.58 8.71 14.45
N ASN A 29 1.10 7.54 14.84
CA ASN A 29 2.22 7.44 15.76
C ASN A 29 3.55 7.68 15.04
N PHE A 30 4.24 8.75 15.42
CA PHE A 30 5.57 9.09 14.90
C PHE A 30 6.55 7.91 14.96
N ASN A 31 6.54 7.13 16.05
CA ASN A 31 7.45 5.99 16.21
C ASN A 31 7.15 4.84 15.24
N CYS A 32 5.96 4.76 14.67
CA CYS A 32 5.63 3.72 13.70
C CYS A 32 6.23 3.98 12.30
N LEU A 33 6.65 5.22 12.00
CA LEU A 33 7.38 5.53 10.76
C LEU A 33 8.67 4.70 10.60
N THR A 34 9.19 4.11 11.68
CA THR A 34 10.16 3.03 11.58
C THR A 34 9.68 1.88 12.46
N SER A 35 9.27 0.75 11.86
CA SER A 35 8.74 -0.38 12.61
C SER A 35 9.23 -1.70 12.04
N TRP A 36 9.16 -2.76 12.86
CA TRP A 36 9.45 -4.13 12.41
C TRP A 36 8.48 -5.06 13.15
N ASN A 37 7.45 -5.53 12.46
CA ASN A 37 6.38 -6.31 13.10
C ASN A 37 6.89 -7.70 13.52
N GLU A 38 6.26 -8.24 14.56
CA GLU A 38 6.55 -9.60 15.00
C GLU A 38 6.14 -10.61 13.92
N GLY A 39 7.05 -11.52 13.56
CA GLY A 39 6.84 -12.52 12.51
C GLY A 39 7.18 -12.06 11.10
N GLU A 40 7.65 -10.82 10.91
CA GLU A 40 8.22 -10.33 9.65
C GLU A 40 9.75 -10.40 9.68
N GLU A 41 10.36 -10.58 8.51
CA GLU A 41 11.81 -10.70 8.33
C GLU A 41 12.45 -9.38 7.88
N PHE A 42 11.70 -8.27 7.92
CA PHE A 42 12.12 -6.95 7.43
C PHE A 42 11.45 -5.82 8.22
N PRO A 43 12.09 -4.65 8.33
CA PRO A 43 11.44 -3.43 8.77
C PRO A 43 10.54 -2.81 7.68
N SER A 44 9.55 -2.06 8.14
CA SER A 44 8.66 -1.21 7.34
C SER A 44 8.87 0.25 7.73
N LEU A 45 9.04 1.11 6.73
CA LEU A 45 9.41 2.51 6.90
C LEU A 45 8.40 3.48 6.30
N GLY A 46 8.28 4.67 6.86
CA GLY A 46 7.47 5.75 6.32
C GLY A 46 5.96 5.53 6.46
N ILE A 47 5.19 6.45 5.91
CA ILE A 47 3.72 6.40 6.00
C ILE A 47 3.12 5.26 5.17
N GLY A 48 3.82 4.82 4.13
CA GLY A 48 3.40 3.73 3.26
C GLY A 48 4.09 2.41 3.57
N HIS A 49 4.56 2.18 4.81
CA HIS A 49 5.20 0.93 5.27
C HIS A 49 6.14 0.28 4.25
N PHE A 50 7.03 1.11 3.70
CA PHE A 50 7.96 0.69 2.66
C PHE A 50 8.92 -0.35 3.21
N ILE A 51 8.92 -1.52 2.57
CA ILE A 51 9.71 -2.67 2.99
C ILE A 51 11.17 -2.44 2.61
N TRP A 52 12.08 -2.68 3.57
CA TRP A 52 13.53 -2.59 3.38
C TRP A 52 14.19 -3.92 3.73
N PHE A 53 14.73 -4.63 2.74
CA PHE A 53 15.36 -5.92 2.94
C PHE A 53 16.81 -5.77 3.38
N LYS A 54 17.31 -6.79 4.09
CA LYS A 54 18.75 -6.95 4.33
C LYS A 54 19.41 -7.64 3.13
N GLU A 55 20.74 -7.55 3.08
CA GLU A 55 21.55 -8.18 2.03
C GLU A 55 21.16 -9.65 1.82
N GLY A 56 20.88 -10.01 0.55
CA GLY A 56 20.60 -11.38 0.12
C GLY A 56 19.26 -11.96 0.63
N GLN A 57 18.37 -11.14 1.20
CA GLN A 57 17.07 -11.60 1.66
C GLN A 57 16.17 -12.05 0.52
N VAL A 58 15.72 -13.30 0.60
CA VAL A 58 14.69 -13.84 -0.29
C VAL A 58 13.34 -13.70 0.38
N SER A 59 12.43 -12.98 -0.26
CA SER A 59 11.10 -12.69 0.27
C SER A 59 10.04 -12.88 -0.82
N PRO A 60 8.83 -13.36 -0.49
CA PRO A 60 7.71 -13.32 -1.41
C PRO A 60 7.14 -11.90 -1.59
N PHE A 61 7.53 -10.96 -0.73
CA PHE A 61 7.12 -9.56 -0.79
C PHE A 61 8.05 -8.77 -1.71
N GLU A 62 7.52 -7.69 -2.29
CA GLU A 62 8.30 -6.73 -3.06
C GLU A 62 9.02 -5.75 -2.11
N GLU A 63 10.30 -5.51 -2.36
CA GLU A 63 11.03 -4.45 -1.67
C GLU A 63 10.67 -3.08 -2.24
N THR A 64 10.36 -2.11 -1.38
CA THR A 64 9.85 -0.81 -1.85
C THR A 64 10.62 0.39 -1.34
N PHE A 65 11.40 0.26 -0.26
CA PHE A 65 12.13 1.39 0.30
C PHE A 65 13.27 1.90 -0.62
N PRO A 66 14.09 1.05 -1.27
CA PRO A 66 15.07 1.52 -2.25
C PRO A 66 14.45 2.27 -3.43
N ALA A 67 13.26 1.87 -3.87
CA ALA A 67 12.52 2.58 -4.91
C ALA A 67 12.06 3.98 -4.46
N LEU A 68 11.68 4.15 -3.18
CA LEU A 68 11.40 5.45 -2.60
C LEU A 68 12.68 6.32 -2.53
N LEU A 69 13.83 5.74 -2.16
CA LEU A 69 15.11 6.45 -2.15
C LEU A 69 15.47 7.00 -3.53
N ASN A 70 15.30 6.19 -4.59
CA ASN A 70 15.47 6.65 -5.96
C ASN A 70 14.49 7.76 -6.32
N TYR A 71 13.24 7.68 -5.85
CA TYR A 71 12.26 8.73 -6.07
C TYR A 71 12.64 10.06 -5.40
N TYR A 72 13.19 10.03 -4.19
CA TYR A 72 13.73 11.24 -3.53
C TYR A 72 14.79 11.94 -4.38
N GLN A 73 15.69 11.17 -5.01
CA GLN A 73 16.71 11.72 -5.91
C GLN A 73 16.09 12.43 -7.11
N THR A 74 15.02 11.88 -7.71
CA THR A 74 14.30 12.55 -8.82
C THR A 74 13.64 13.87 -8.41
N ARG A 75 13.43 14.07 -7.10
CA ARG A 75 12.84 15.28 -6.51
C ARG A 75 13.89 16.22 -5.89
N ASN A 76 15.19 15.94 -6.07
CA ASN A 76 16.30 16.66 -5.46
C ASN A 76 16.19 16.74 -3.93
N VAL A 77 15.71 15.67 -3.30
CA VAL A 77 15.69 15.51 -1.85
C VAL A 77 16.73 14.46 -1.47
N GLU A 78 17.64 14.83 -0.57
CA GLU A 78 18.73 13.98 -0.13
C GLU A 78 18.31 13.22 1.14
N PRO A 79 18.34 11.88 1.12
CA PRO A 79 18.21 11.07 2.33
C PRO A 79 19.40 11.27 3.29
N PRO A 80 19.28 10.86 4.56
CA PRO A 80 20.41 10.79 5.49
C PRO A 80 21.64 10.11 4.86
N SER A 81 22.83 10.70 5.00
CA SER A 81 24.03 10.29 4.24
C SER A 81 24.37 8.82 4.43
N TRP A 82 24.21 8.31 5.66
CA TRP A 82 24.52 6.92 6.03
C TRP A 82 23.65 5.89 5.28
N ILE A 83 22.50 6.29 4.74
CA ILE A 83 21.66 5.41 3.90
C ILE A 83 22.28 5.26 2.50
N THR A 84 22.83 6.35 1.97
CA THR A 84 23.36 6.40 0.60
C THR A 84 24.84 6.03 0.48
N GLU A 85 25.53 5.85 1.61
CA GLU A 85 26.91 5.37 1.66
C GLU A 85 27.04 3.90 1.25
N ASP A 86 25.96 3.12 1.37
CA ASP A 86 25.89 1.74 0.90
C ASP A 86 25.53 1.69 -0.59
N ILE A 87 26.37 1.01 -1.39
CA ILE A 87 26.16 0.79 -2.82
C ILE A 87 24.89 -0.01 -3.10
N HIS A 88 24.51 -0.92 -2.19
CA HIS A 88 23.40 -1.84 -2.37
C HIS A 88 22.09 -1.35 -1.75
N LEU A 89 22.14 -0.23 -1.00
CA LEU A 89 20.98 0.30 -0.25
C LEU A 89 20.30 -0.78 0.59
N ASP A 90 21.06 -1.68 1.21
CA ASP A 90 20.52 -2.73 2.08
C ASP A 90 20.17 -2.17 3.47
N SER A 91 19.18 -2.78 4.13
CA SER A 91 18.82 -2.46 5.51
C SER A 91 20.01 -2.70 6.45
N PRO A 92 20.38 -1.72 7.29
CA PRO A 92 21.56 -1.83 8.16
C PRO A 92 21.33 -2.78 9.35
N TRP A 93 20.08 -3.19 9.60
CA TRP A 93 19.70 -4.00 10.75
C TRP A 93 19.63 -5.48 10.39
N ARG A 94 20.29 -6.31 11.18
CA ARG A 94 20.39 -7.76 10.90
C ARG A 94 19.18 -8.56 11.34
N SER A 95 18.44 -8.02 12.32
CA SER A 95 17.29 -8.66 12.96
C SER A 95 16.38 -7.62 13.60
N ARG A 96 15.17 -8.04 13.93
CA ARG A 96 14.22 -7.23 14.69
C ARG A 96 14.80 -6.81 16.05
N GLU A 97 15.52 -7.70 16.72
CA GLU A 97 16.17 -7.42 18.00
C GLU A 97 17.23 -6.31 17.86
N ASP A 98 18.08 -6.41 16.83
CA ASP A 98 19.09 -5.39 16.51
C ASP A 98 18.45 -4.04 16.17
N PHE A 99 17.36 -4.06 15.40
CA PHE A 99 16.56 -2.88 15.09
C PHE A 99 16.04 -2.19 16.35
N TYR A 100 15.41 -2.94 17.27
CA TYR A 100 14.84 -2.35 18.47
C TYR A 100 15.88 -1.98 19.55
N GLN A 101 17.05 -2.62 19.57
CA GLN A 101 18.18 -2.16 20.38
C GLN A 101 18.70 -0.78 19.93
N LYS A 102 18.63 -0.51 18.63
CA LYS A 102 19.06 0.75 18.01
C LYS A 102 17.90 1.69 17.69
N PHE A 103 16.70 1.43 18.20
CA PHE A 103 15.48 2.16 17.84
C PHE A 103 15.56 3.68 18.09
N ASP A 104 16.35 4.04 19.11
CA ASP A 104 16.58 5.39 19.59
C ASP A 104 17.98 5.92 19.29
N SER A 105 18.74 5.24 18.42
CA SER A 105 20.03 5.75 17.95
C SER A 105 19.85 7.06 17.17
N GLU A 106 20.94 7.82 17.03
CA GLU A 106 20.94 9.06 16.24
C GLU A 106 20.48 8.80 14.80
N GLN A 107 21.01 7.76 14.16
CA GLN A 107 20.64 7.32 12.81
C GLN A 107 19.15 6.98 12.69
N SER A 108 18.61 6.19 13.63
CA SER A 108 17.18 5.80 13.62
C SER A 108 16.26 7.00 13.80
N ARG A 109 16.63 7.95 14.68
CA ARG A 109 15.86 9.18 14.90
C ARG A 109 15.93 10.13 13.71
N GLU A 110 17.10 10.23 13.09
CA GLU A 110 17.30 11.03 11.87
C GLU A 110 16.44 10.48 10.72
N LEU A 111 16.49 9.18 10.44
CA LEU A 111 15.62 8.55 9.45
C LEU A 111 14.14 8.80 9.76
N ARG A 112 13.72 8.63 11.02
CA ARG A 112 12.31 8.83 11.40
C ARG A 112 11.85 10.28 11.19
N ARG A 113 12.70 11.26 11.49
CA ARG A 113 12.42 12.68 11.20
C ARG A 113 12.36 12.94 9.70
N PHE A 114 13.33 12.45 8.94
CA PHE A 114 13.33 12.55 7.49
C PHE A 114 12.04 12.00 6.86
N LEU A 115 11.58 10.84 7.33
CA LEU A 115 10.31 10.24 6.88
C LEU A 115 9.08 11.07 7.31
N ALA A 116 9.11 11.72 8.47
CA ALA A 116 8.03 12.60 8.88
C ALA A 116 7.98 13.91 8.07
N ASP A 117 9.14 14.47 7.76
CA ASP A 117 9.27 15.75 7.05
C ASP A 117 8.98 15.60 5.55
N THR A 118 9.04 14.38 5.02
CA THR A 118 8.87 14.09 3.59
C THR A 118 7.61 13.29 3.26
N LYS A 119 6.58 13.36 4.11
CA LYS A 119 5.29 12.70 3.89
C LYS A 119 4.66 13.02 2.54
N SER A 120 4.75 14.28 2.09
CA SER A 120 4.23 14.72 0.78
C SER A 120 4.88 13.99 -0.39
N ILE A 121 6.19 13.77 -0.33
CA ILE A 121 6.92 13.04 -1.37
C ILE A 121 6.59 11.55 -1.32
N GLN A 122 6.42 10.98 -0.13
CA GLN A 122 5.99 9.60 0.03
C GLN A 122 4.60 9.37 -0.57
N ILE A 123 3.66 10.29 -0.38
CA ILE A 123 2.33 10.14 -0.98
C ILE A 123 2.36 10.29 -2.50
N ASP A 124 3.14 11.22 -3.04
CA ASP A 124 3.34 11.34 -4.49
C ASP A 124 3.89 10.03 -5.09
N PHE A 125 4.87 9.43 -4.42
CA PHE A 125 5.45 8.15 -4.82
C PHE A 125 4.40 7.02 -4.81
N ILE A 126 3.59 6.95 -3.76
CA ILE A 126 2.50 5.96 -3.64
C ILE A 126 1.49 6.14 -4.78
N VAL A 127 1.09 7.37 -5.11
CA VAL A 127 0.16 7.69 -6.21
C VAL A 127 0.75 7.28 -7.56
N GLN A 128 2.03 7.55 -7.80
CA GLN A 128 2.71 7.14 -9.03
C GLN A 128 2.72 5.62 -9.18
N ARG A 129 3.13 4.89 -8.13
CA ARG A 129 3.15 3.42 -8.13
C ARG A 129 1.77 2.81 -8.29
N LEU A 130 0.75 3.41 -7.68
CA LEU A 130 -0.63 2.98 -7.86
C LEU A 130 -1.03 3.10 -9.33
N SER A 131 -0.72 4.22 -9.99
CA SER A 131 -1.06 4.44 -11.40
C SER A 131 -0.49 3.34 -12.31
N GLU A 132 0.76 2.93 -12.08
CA GLU A 132 1.40 1.82 -12.80
C GLU A 132 0.71 0.48 -12.49
N SER A 133 0.41 0.23 -11.21
CA SER A 133 -0.29 -0.98 -10.76
C SER A 133 -1.70 -1.10 -11.35
N LEU A 134 -2.43 0.01 -11.49
CA LEU A 134 -3.77 0.01 -12.08
C LEU A 134 -3.72 -0.39 -13.56
N GLU A 135 -2.72 0.06 -14.32
CA GLU A 135 -2.55 -0.36 -15.72
C GLU A 135 -2.28 -1.86 -15.83
N GLN A 136 -1.42 -2.40 -14.95
CA GLN A 136 -1.17 -3.84 -14.89
C GLN A 136 -2.43 -4.63 -14.52
N ILE A 137 -3.25 -4.12 -13.59
CA ILE A 137 -4.54 -4.71 -13.25
C ILE A 137 -5.44 -4.75 -14.47
N VAL A 138 -5.61 -3.64 -15.20
CA VAL A 138 -6.46 -3.56 -16.38
C VAL A 138 -6.02 -4.55 -17.46
N THR A 139 -4.73 -4.54 -17.81
CA THR A 139 -4.17 -5.41 -18.85
C THR A 139 -4.27 -6.89 -18.50
N SER A 140 -4.41 -7.22 -17.21
CA SER A 140 -4.63 -8.60 -16.74
C SER A 140 -6.06 -9.13 -16.93
N PHE A 141 -7.01 -8.31 -17.39
CA PHE A 141 -8.36 -8.74 -17.78
C PHE A 141 -8.43 -9.06 -19.28
N PRO A 142 -9.38 -9.92 -19.71
CA PRO A 142 -9.70 -10.11 -21.13
C PRO A 142 -9.91 -8.79 -21.87
N ILE A 143 -9.46 -8.72 -23.13
CA ILE A 143 -9.39 -7.47 -23.93
C ILE A 143 -10.75 -6.75 -24.03
N ASP A 144 -11.84 -7.50 -24.13
CA ASP A 144 -13.22 -7.03 -24.21
C ASP A 144 -13.70 -6.37 -22.90
N ARG A 145 -13.05 -6.67 -21.76
CA ARG A 145 -13.37 -6.10 -20.44
C ARG A 145 -12.50 -4.93 -20.04
N GLN A 146 -11.33 -4.75 -20.66
CA GLN A 146 -10.34 -3.76 -20.24
C GLN A 146 -10.91 -2.32 -20.23
N ALA A 147 -11.71 -1.95 -21.23
CA ALA A 147 -12.33 -0.63 -21.29
C ALA A 147 -13.27 -0.36 -20.10
N LYS A 148 -14.11 -1.34 -19.74
CA LYS A 148 -15.04 -1.24 -18.60
C LYS A 148 -14.31 -1.21 -17.27
N VAL A 149 -13.28 -2.04 -17.11
CA VAL A 149 -12.42 -2.05 -15.92
C VAL A 149 -11.71 -0.71 -15.76
N ARG A 150 -11.20 -0.14 -16.87
CA ARG A 150 -10.56 1.17 -16.87
C ARG A 150 -11.52 2.27 -16.46
N GLN A 151 -12.73 2.27 -17.01
CA GLN A 151 -13.78 3.20 -16.60
C GLN A 151 -14.09 3.07 -15.11
N LEU A 152 -14.27 1.85 -14.60
CA LEU A 152 -14.56 1.61 -13.19
C LEU A 152 -13.47 2.19 -12.28
N LEU A 153 -12.21 1.85 -12.55
CA LEU A 153 -11.08 2.35 -11.75
C LEU A 153 -10.96 3.87 -11.83
N ASN A 154 -11.17 4.46 -13.01
CA ASN A 154 -11.16 5.90 -13.19
C ASN A 154 -12.31 6.57 -12.43
N THR A 155 -13.51 6.01 -12.46
CA THR A 155 -14.66 6.51 -11.70
C THR A 155 -14.42 6.45 -10.20
N LEU A 156 -13.82 5.37 -9.69
CA LEU A 156 -13.46 5.25 -8.28
C LEU A 156 -12.37 6.25 -7.88
N ALA A 157 -11.33 6.42 -8.70
CA ALA A 157 -10.24 7.36 -8.44
C ALA A 157 -10.71 8.82 -8.32
N HIS A 158 -11.82 9.19 -8.96
CA HIS A 158 -12.40 10.54 -8.88
C HIS A 158 -13.61 10.64 -7.93
N SER A 159 -13.94 9.57 -7.22
CA SER A 159 -15.14 9.53 -6.36
C SER A 159 -14.85 10.15 -4.99
N HIS A 160 -15.58 11.22 -4.64
CA HIS A 160 -15.50 11.90 -3.35
C HIS A 160 -14.05 12.13 -2.84
N PRO A 161 -13.18 12.85 -3.58
CA PRO A 161 -11.80 13.07 -3.15
C PRO A 161 -11.73 13.63 -1.72
N PRO A 162 -10.82 13.12 -0.87
CA PRO A 162 -9.79 12.10 -1.16
C PRO A 162 -10.24 10.63 -1.02
N SER A 163 -11.51 10.35 -0.71
CA SER A 163 -12.01 9.00 -0.34
C SER A 163 -11.77 7.92 -1.41
N GLY A 164 -12.05 8.22 -2.67
CA GLY A 164 -11.84 7.31 -3.78
C GLY A 164 -10.37 6.96 -4.05
N PRO A 165 -9.49 7.96 -4.21
CA PRO A 165 -8.04 7.74 -4.24
C PRO A 165 -7.55 6.95 -3.04
N TYR A 166 -7.96 7.33 -1.84
CA TYR A 166 -7.62 6.66 -0.59
C TYR A 166 -8.04 5.18 -0.61
N ALA A 167 -9.25 4.86 -1.05
CA ALA A 167 -9.73 3.48 -1.14
C ALA A 167 -8.85 2.60 -2.07
N LEU A 168 -8.42 3.14 -3.21
CA LEU A 168 -7.57 2.42 -4.16
C LEU A 168 -6.15 2.24 -3.61
N ILE A 169 -5.57 3.30 -3.03
CA ILE A 169 -4.25 3.28 -2.41
C ILE A 169 -4.21 2.29 -1.25
N ASP A 170 -5.12 2.48 -0.30
CA ASP A 170 -5.17 1.69 0.92
C ASP A 170 -5.41 0.21 0.59
N TYR A 171 -6.33 -0.12 -0.34
CA TYR A 171 -6.60 -1.52 -0.63
C TYR A 171 -5.41 -2.23 -1.30
N VAL A 172 -4.70 -1.55 -2.21
CA VAL A 172 -3.46 -2.11 -2.80
C VAL A 172 -2.40 -2.29 -1.74
N HIS A 173 -2.24 -1.33 -0.82
CA HIS A 173 -1.27 -1.44 0.27
C HIS A 173 -1.65 -2.56 1.28
N PHE A 174 -2.94 -2.68 1.57
CA PHE A 174 -3.50 -3.60 2.55
C PHE A 174 -3.58 -5.07 2.08
N LYS A 175 -3.87 -5.30 0.80
CA LYS A 175 -4.18 -6.64 0.24
C LYS A 175 -3.48 -6.94 -1.09
N GLY A 176 -2.71 -6.00 -1.62
CA GLY A 176 -1.99 -6.16 -2.88
C GLY A 176 -2.83 -5.90 -4.13
N THR A 177 -2.17 -5.96 -5.28
CA THR A 177 -2.81 -5.78 -6.60
C THR A 177 -3.68 -6.98 -6.98
N GLY A 178 -3.39 -8.16 -6.43
CA GLY A 178 -4.07 -9.42 -6.77
C GLY A 178 -3.59 -10.05 -8.08
N LEU A 179 -2.42 -9.63 -8.56
CA LEU A 179 -1.75 -10.14 -9.75
C LEU A 179 -0.87 -11.36 -9.46
N THR A 180 -0.32 -11.46 -8.25
CA THR A 180 0.59 -12.52 -7.83
C THR A 180 -0.12 -13.88 -7.75
N PRO A 181 0.34 -14.93 -8.46
CA PRO A 181 -0.28 -16.25 -8.39
C PRO A 181 -0.19 -16.93 -7.02
N SER A 182 0.88 -16.67 -6.26
CA SER A 182 1.08 -17.21 -4.91
C SER A 182 0.13 -16.61 -3.86
N GLU A 183 -0.46 -15.44 -4.14
CA GLU A 183 -1.45 -14.78 -3.28
C GLU A 183 -2.87 -15.27 -3.57
N ARG A 184 -3.06 -16.59 -3.53
CA ARG A 184 -4.33 -17.25 -3.83
C ARG A 184 -4.59 -18.42 -2.90
N TYR A 185 -5.85 -18.56 -2.50
CA TYR A 185 -6.36 -19.79 -1.91
C TYR A 185 -7.37 -20.40 -2.86
N GLN A 186 -7.23 -21.69 -3.17
CA GLN A 186 -8.10 -22.39 -4.12
C GLN A 186 -8.23 -21.64 -5.48
N ASN A 187 -7.11 -21.10 -5.98
CA ASN A 187 -7.01 -20.27 -7.20
C ASN A 187 -7.74 -18.91 -7.14
N GLN A 188 -8.32 -18.55 -5.99
CA GLN A 188 -8.97 -17.26 -5.77
C GLN A 188 -8.01 -16.31 -5.02
N GLY A 189 -7.69 -15.18 -5.65
CA GLY A 189 -6.93 -14.10 -5.02
C GLY A 189 -7.80 -13.18 -4.19
N TRP A 190 -7.18 -12.18 -3.56
CA TRP A 190 -7.85 -11.23 -2.67
C TRP A 190 -7.41 -9.78 -2.84
N GLY A 191 -6.64 -9.47 -3.87
CA GLY A 191 -6.17 -8.11 -4.12
C GLY A 191 -7.16 -7.29 -4.96
N LEU A 192 -6.76 -6.06 -5.31
CA LEU A 192 -7.61 -5.10 -6.00
C LEU A 192 -8.24 -5.65 -7.29
N LYS A 193 -7.52 -6.48 -8.05
CA LYS A 193 -8.05 -7.18 -9.23
C LYS A 193 -9.35 -7.95 -8.93
N GLN A 194 -9.40 -8.65 -7.80
CA GLN A 194 -10.57 -9.46 -7.44
C GLN A 194 -11.75 -8.60 -6.99
N VAL A 195 -11.48 -7.47 -6.33
CA VAL A 195 -12.53 -6.49 -5.98
C VAL A 195 -13.15 -5.91 -7.25
N VAL A 196 -12.32 -5.48 -8.21
CA VAL A 196 -12.77 -4.97 -9.50
C VAL A 196 -13.60 -6.02 -10.25
N ALA A 197 -13.17 -7.27 -10.26
CA ALA A 197 -13.93 -8.36 -10.88
C ALA A 197 -15.29 -8.58 -10.19
N ALA A 198 -15.36 -8.54 -8.86
CA ALA A 198 -16.61 -8.66 -8.11
C ALA A 198 -17.58 -7.48 -8.33
N MET A 199 -17.07 -6.33 -8.77
CA MET A 199 -17.88 -5.16 -9.10
C MET A 199 -18.45 -5.15 -10.52
N GLU A 200 -18.11 -6.11 -11.39
CA GLU A 200 -18.43 -6.07 -12.82
C GLU A 200 -19.94 -5.83 -13.11
N ASN A 201 -20.82 -6.35 -12.25
CA ASN A 201 -22.28 -6.21 -12.37
C ASN A 201 -22.88 -5.27 -11.30
N SER A 202 -22.07 -4.38 -10.72
CA SER A 202 -22.48 -3.42 -9.69
C SER A 202 -22.35 -1.98 -10.19
N PRO A 203 -23.08 -1.02 -9.57
CA PRO A 203 -22.81 0.41 -9.78
C PRO A 203 -21.35 0.76 -9.46
N MET A 204 -20.74 1.64 -10.25
CA MET A 204 -19.36 2.12 -10.05
C MET A 204 -19.30 3.17 -8.93
N THR A 205 -19.61 2.76 -7.70
CA THR A 205 -19.63 3.63 -6.51
C THR A 205 -18.72 3.09 -5.42
N LEU A 206 -18.29 3.96 -4.49
CA LEU A 206 -17.50 3.52 -3.34
C LEU A 206 -18.26 2.53 -2.45
N TYR A 207 -19.58 2.66 -2.31
CA TYR A 207 -20.41 1.67 -1.62
C TYR A 207 -20.32 0.27 -2.25
N SER A 208 -20.38 0.18 -3.58
CA SER A 208 -20.18 -1.09 -4.29
C SER A 208 -18.76 -1.62 -4.13
N PHE A 209 -17.75 -0.73 -4.13
CA PHE A 209 -16.35 -1.10 -3.90
C PHE A 209 -16.17 -1.72 -2.51
N VAL A 210 -16.66 -1.06 -1.44
CA VAL A 210 -16.59 -1.57 -0.08
C VAL A 210 -17.32 -2.91 0.06
N ARG A 211 -18.50 -3.05 -0.54
CA ARG A 211 -19.23 -4.33 -0.54
C ARG A 211 -18.43 -5.44 -1.23
N ALA A 212 -17.86 -5.17 -2.39
CA ALA A 212 -17.04 -6.12 -3.14
C ALA A 212 -15.76 -6.48 -2.38
N ALA A 213 -15.09 -5.50 -1.77
CA ALA A 213 -13.93 -5.69 -0.91
C ALA A 213 -14.24 -6.63 0.26
N LYS A 214 -15.35 -6.40 0.97
CA LYS A 214 -15.82 -7.30 2.03
C LYS A 214 -16.07 -8.71 1.48
N GLN A 215 -16.78 -8.86 0.36
CA GLN A 215 -17.02 -10.17 -0.25
C GLN A 215 -15.71 -10.92 -0.54
N VAL A 216 -14.73 -10.24 -1.14
CA VAL A 216 -13.41 -10.81 -1.45
C VAL A 216 -12.68 -11.24 -0.18
N LEU A 217 -12.74 -10.45 0.89
CA LEU A 217 -12.13 -10.78 2.18
C LEU A 217 -12.81 -11.98 2.86
N ASN A 218 -14.15 -12.09 2.81
CA ASN A 218 -14.87 -13.26 3.30
C ASN A 218 -14.45 -14.53 2.53
N ASN A 219 -14.37 -14.45 1.19
CA ASN A 219 -13.94 -15.57 0.36
C ASN A 219 -12.51 -16.02 0.70
N ARG A 220 -11.60 -15.07 0.93
CA ARG A 220 -10.23 -15.38 1.38
C ARG A 220 -10.25 -16.21 2.66
N VAL A 221 -10.98 -15.77 3.67
CA VAL A 221 -11.05 -16.48 4.96
C VAL A 221 -11.66 -17.86 4.82
N ASN A 222 -12.76 -17.98 4.07
CA ASN A 222 -13.42 -19.27 3.81
C ASN A 222 -12.51 -20.27 3.07
N ASN A 223 -11.62 -19.77 2.21
CA ASN A 223 -10.69 -20.60 1.44
C ASN A 223 -9.34 -20.84 2.14
N ALA A 224 -9.06 -20.13 3.24
CA ALA A 224 -7.77 -20.19 3.91
C ALA A 224 -7.54 -21.55 4.59
N PRO A 225 -6.28 -22.04 4.64
CA PRO A 225 -5.95 -23.22 5.44
C PRO A 225 -6.34 -23.02 6.91
N PRO A 226 -6.98 -24.00 7.58
CA PRO A 226 -7.42 -23.86 8.97
C PRO A 226 -6.30 -23.44 9.94
N THR A 227 -5.06 -23.86 9.66
CA THR A 227 -3.87 -23.51 10.46
C THR A 227 -3.53 -22.02 10.45
N ARG A 228 -3.95 -21.26 9.43
CA ARG A 228 -3.76 -19.80 9.36
C ARG A 228 -4.72 -19.06 10.29
N ASN A 229 -5.89 -19.63 10.57
CA ASN A 229 -6.95 -19.05 11.42
C ASN A 229 -7.24 -17.58 11.11
N GLU A 230 -7.48 -17.26 9.82
CA GLU A 230 -7.58 -15.86 9.36
C GLU A 230 -8.86 -15.14 9.82
N GLU A 231 -9.89 -15.89 10.26
CA GLU A 231 -11.18 -15.37 10.76
C GLU A 231 -11.00 -14.30 11.84
N ARG A 232 -9.97 -14.44 12.69
CA ARG A 232 -9.66 -13.48 13.75
C ARG A 232 -9.40 -12.06 13.25
N TRP A 233 -9.01 -11.89 11.99
CA TRP A 233 -8.71 -10.58 11.40
C TRP A 233 -9.88 -9.99 10.60
N LEU A 234 -10.86 -10.80 10.21
CA LEU A 234 -11.92 -10.41 9.29
C LEU A 234 -12.74 -9.20 9.77
N SER A 235 -13.04 -9.16 11.07
CA SER A 235 -13.70 -8.01 11.72
C SER A 235 -12.92 -6.71 11.53
N GLY A 236 -11.60 -6.74 11.75
CA GLY A 236 -10.72 -5.59 11.57
C GLY A 236 -10.63 -5.17 10.10
N TRP A 237 -10.54 -6.15 9.20
CA TRP A 237 -10.51 -5.90 7.75
C TRP A 237 -11.79 -5.24 7.25
N HIS A 238 -12.96 -5.67 7.74
CA HIS A 238 -14.24 -5.03 7.43
C HIS A 238 -14.30 -3.59 7.93
N LYS A 239 -13.85 -3.31 9.16
CA LYS A 239 -13.78 -1.95 9.70
C LYS A 239 -12.85 -1.06 8.87
N ARG A 240 -11.70 -1.58 8.46
CA ARG A 240 -10.74 -0.85 7.62
C ARG A 240 -11.37 -0.44 6.29
N VAL A 241 -11.99 -1.37 5.55
CA VAL A 241 -12.61 -1.02 4.25
C VAL A 241 -13.85 -0.13 4.39
N GLU A 242 -14.49 -0.06 5.56
CA GLU A 242 -15.57 0.92 5.79
C GLU A 242 -15.06 2.35 5.86
N THR A 243 -13.79 2.58 6.22
CA THR A 243 -13.20 3.94 6.24
C THR A 243 -13.10 4.57 4.87
N TYR A 244 -13.26 3.79 3.79
CA TYR A 244 -13.22 4.27 2.41
C TYR A 244 -14.45 5.08 2.01
N LEU A 245 -15.53 4.97 2.80
CA LEU A 245 -16.74 5.75 2.55
C LEU A 245 -16.55 7.16 3.12
N PRO A 246 -17.02 8.20 2.41
CA PRO A 246 -17.01 9.54 2.97
C PRO A 246 -17.83 9.58 4.27
N PRO A 247 -17.48 10.47 5.22
CA PRO A 247 -18.30 10.70 6.42
C PRO A 247 -19.75 11.01 6.03
N GLN A 248 -20.70 10.49 6.80
CA GLN A 248 -22.13 10.81 6.65
C GLN A 248 -22.46 12.21 7.16
#